data_AF-A0A2N1J1H7-F1
#
_entry.id   AF-A0A2N1J1H7-F1
#
_cell.length_a   1.000
_cell.length_b   1.000
_cell.length_c   1.000
_cell.angle_alpha   90.00
_cell.angle_beta   90.00
_cell.angle_gamma   90.00
#
_symmetry.space_group_name_H-M   'P 1'
#
loop_
_entity.id
_entity.type
_entity.pdbx_description
1 polymer ?
#
loop_
_entity_poly.entity_id
_entity_poly.type
_entity_poly.pdbx_seq_one_letter_code
_entity_poly.pdbx_strand_id
1 'polypeptide(L)' 'MKTNIKTKNDIAKQLGNNLVISTYSSDTEIKQIIEKTIQYVKAIPEEQKEEIITLTLSYIKKRVEKKLLHFL' A
#
# COMPACT_ATOMS: atom_id res chain seq x y z
N MET A 1 -8.92 24.38 3.72
CA MET A 1 -8.92 23.06 3.07
C MET A 1 -7.54 22.42 3.23
N LYS A 2 -7.38 21.38 4.07
CA LYS A 2 -6.13 20.60 4.25
C LYS A 2 -6.39 19.08 4.38
N THR A 3 -7.64 18.65 4.21
CA THR A 3 -8.12 17.33 4.62
C THR A 3 -7.76 16.23 3.63
N ASN A 4 -7.61 16.53 2.34
CA ASN A 4 -7.43 15.51 1.29
C ASN A 4 -6.05 14.83 1.31
N ILE A 5 -4.96 15.53 1.65
CA ILE A 5 -3.59 14.97 1.60
C ILE A 5 -3.32 14.04 2.78
N LYS A 6 -3.88 14.36 3.95
CA LYS A 6 -3.66 13.57 5.17
C LYS A 6 -4.30 12.18 5.04
N THR A 7 -5.52 12.12 4.48
CA THR A 7 -6.28 10.88 4.33
C THR A 7 -5.60 9.87 3.40
N LYS A 8 -5.02 10.28 2.26
CA LYS A 8 -4.38 9.34 1.32
C LYS A 8 -3.15 8.66 1.92
N ASN A 9 -2.28 9.44 2.56
CA ASN A 9 -1.08 8.92 3.21
C ASN A 9 -1.43 7.98 4.36
N ASP A 10 -2.47 8.31 5.13
CA ASP A 10 -2.95 7.46 6.23
C ASP A 10 -3.50 6.13 5.68
N ILE A 11 -4.31 6.16 4.61
CA ILE A 11 -4.81 4.95 3.94
C ILE A 11 -3.63 4.10 3.44
N ALA A 12 -2.71 4.70 2.69
CA ALA A 12 -1.57 3.97 2.13
C ALA A 12 -0.68 3.35 3.22
N LYS A 13 -0.49 4.06 4.34
CA LYS A 13 0.25 3.55 5.50
C LYS A 13 -0.49 2.41 6.18
N GLN A 14 -1.80 2.53 6.39
CA GLN A 14 -2.62 1.48 6.99
C GLN A 14 -2.62 0.22 6.11
N LEU A 15 -2.84 0.38 4.81
CA LEU A 15 -2.74 -0.72 3.84
C LEU A 15 -1.34 -1.32 3.88
N GLY A 16 -0.28 -0.52 3.80
CA GLY A 16 1.09 -1.02 3.74
C GLY A 16 1.53 -1.77 5.00
N ASN A 17 1.01 -1.38 6.17
CA ASN A 17 1.30 -2.04 7.45
C ASN A 17 0.51 -3.33 7.66
N ASN A 18 -0.72 -3.41 7.16
CA ASN A 18 -1.66 -4.47 7.52
C ASN A 18 -1.94 -5.47 6.38
N LEU A 19 -1.67 -5.13 5.13
CA LEU A 19 -1.79 -6.08 4.02
C LEU A 19 -0.88 -7.28 4.28
N VAL A 20 -1.50 -8.46 4.31
CA VAL A 20 -0.80 -9.74 4.39
C VAL A 20 -0.27 -10.06 3.00
N ILE A 21 1.04 -10.13 2.90
CA ILE A 21 1.78 -10.41 1.68
C ILE A 21 2.86 -11.43 1.99
N SER A 22 3.15 -12.30 1.02
CA SER A 22 4.31 -13.16 1.10
C SER A 22 5.58 -12.32 0.90
N THR A 23 6.65 -12.64 1.64
CA THR A 23 7.97 -12.05 1.43
C THR A 23 8.58 -12.44 0.09
N TYR A 24 8.03 -13.46 -0.58
CA TYR A 24 8.46 -13.95 -1.88
C TYR A 24 7.60 -13.42 -3.05
N SER A 25 6.56 -12.64 -2.77
CA SER A 25 5.73 -12.04 -3.82
C SER A 25 6.52 -10.98 -4.60
N SER A 26 6.34 -10.98 -5.91
CA SER A 26 6.84 -9.93 -6.80
C SER A 26 6.09 -8.61 -6.62
N ASP A 27 6.70 -7.52 -7.07
CA ASP A 27 6.07 -6.19 -7.06
C ASP A 27 4.73 -6.18 -7.79
N THR A 28 4.62 -6.91 -8.91
CA THR A 28 3.40 -7.00 -9.70
C THR A 28 2.28 -7.69 -8.93
N GLU A 29 2.56 -8.81 -8.26
CA GLU A 29 1.58 -9.51 -7.44
C GLU A 29 1.11 -8.64 -6.27
N ILE A 30 2.03 -7.95 -5.61
CA ILE A 30 1.71 -7.01 -4.54
C ILE A 30 0.83 -5.87 -5.07
N LYS A 31 1.19 -5.28 -6.22
CA LYS A 31 0.39 -4.21 -6.86
C LYS A 31 -1.04 -4.67 -7.14
N GLN A 32 -1.22 -5.86 -7.71
CA GLN A 32 -2.54 -6.43 -8.00
C GLN A 32 -3.39 -6.64 -6.73
N ILE A 33 -2.78 -7.07 -5.62
CA ILE A 33 -3.49 -7.22 -4.34
C ILE A 33 -3.93 -5.85 -3.81
N ILE A 34 -3.07 -4.83 -3.90
CA ILE A 34 -3.40 -3.47 -3.48
C ILE A 34 -4.53 -2.90 -4.34
N GLU A 35 -4.44 -3.05 -5.66
CA GLU A 35 -5.47 -2.61 -6.62
C GLU A 35 -6.83 -3.22 -6.30
N LYS A 36 -6.90 -4.55 -6.15
CA LYS A 36 -8.14 -5.25 -5.76
C LYS A 36 -8.68 -4.71 -4.45
N THR A 37 -7.82 -4.52 -3.45
CA THR A 37 -8.22 -4.01 -2.12
C THR A 37 -8.83 -2.62 -2.23
N ILE A 38 -8.16 -1.69 -2.94
CA ILE A 38 -8.61 -0.31 -3.08
C ILE A 38 -9.88 -0.20 -3.94
N GLN A 39 -10.06 -1.08 -4.93
CA GLN A 39 -11.30 -1.12 -5.71
C GLN A 39 -12.55 -1.38 -4.84
N TYR A 40 -12.42 -2.13 -3.74
CA TYR A 40 -13.54 -2.35 -2.81
C TYR A 40 -13.80 -1.16 -1.86
N VAL A 41 -12.87 -0.19 -1.76
CA VAL A 41 -13.02 0.98 -0.89
C VAL A 41 -13.71 2.11 -1.66
N LYS A 42 -15.04 2.12 -1.64
CA LYS A 42 -15.88 3.14 -2.33
C LYS A 42 -15.62 4.58 -1.90
N ALA A 43 -15.03 4.79 -0.73
CA ALA A 43 -14.73 6.13 -0.19
C ALA A 43 -13.50 6.78 -0.83
N ILE A 44 -12.70 6.04 -1.63
CA ILE A 44 -11.52 6.57 -2.30
C ILE A 44 -11.91 7.03 -3.71
N PRO A 45 -11.75 8.33 -4.04
CA PRO A 45 -11.97 8.83 -5.40
C PRO A 45 -11.01 8.20 -6.41
N GLU A 46 -11.48 7.96 -7.64
CA GLU A 46 -10.72 7.26 -8.67
C GLU A 46 -9.38 7.94 -8.97
N GLU A 47 -9.37 9.28 -9.00
CA GLU A 47 -8.19 10.10 -9.24
C GLU A 47 -7.13 9.98 -8.14
N GLN A 48 -7.46 9.41 -6.98
CA GLN A 48 -6.55 9.21 -5.86
C GLN A 48 -6.01 7.78 -5.78
N LYS A 49 -6.62 6.82 -6.51
CA LYS A 49 -6.30 5.40 -6.36
C LYS A 49 -4.87 5.07 -6.76
N GLU A 50 -4.39 5.56 -7.90
CA GLU A 50 -3.03 5.26 -8.38
C GLU A 50 -1.95 5.78 -7.42
N GLU A 51 -2.17 6.95 -6.83
CA GLU A 51 -1.27 7.54 -5.83
C GLU A 51 -1.24 6.66 -4.56
N ILE A 52 -2.41 6.23 -4.07
CA ILE A 52 -2.51 5.35 -2.90
C ILE A 52 -1.86 3.99 -3.19
N ILE A 53 -2.06 3.42 -4.39
CA ILE A 53 -1.41 2.16 -4.81
C ILE A 53 0.11 2.30 -4.74
N THR A 54 0.64 3.36 -5.33
CA THR A 54 2.09 3.62 -5.40
C THR A 54 2.70 3.79 -4.01
N LEU A 55 2.05 4.59 -3.15
CA LEU A 55 2.49 4.81 -1.78
C LEU A 55 2.44 3.52 -0.95
N THR A 56 1.35 2.75 -1.09
CA THR A 56 1.18 1.46 -0.37
C THR A 56 2.28 0.48 -0.74
N LEU A 57 2.59 0.36 -2.04
CA LEU A 57 3.69 -0.50 -2.51
C LEU A 57 5.02 -0.08 -1.90
N SER A 58 5.31 1.22 -1.82
CA SER A 58 6.53 1.73 -1.17
C SER A 58 6.61 1.36 0.33
N TYR A 59 5.51 1.51 1.07
CA TYR A 59 5.46 1.10 2.48
C TYR A 59 5.70 -0.41 2.66
N ILE A 60 5.10 -1.21 1.79
CA ILE A 60 5.27 -2.65 1.78
C ILE A 60 6.74 -3.03 1.55
N LYS A 61 7.38 -2.46 0.52
CA LYS A 61 8.79 -2.72 0.20
C LYS A 61 9.69 -2.44 1.40
N LYS A 62 9.57 -1.25 2.00
CA LYS A 62 10.34 -0.88 3.19
C LYS A 62 10.13 -1.86 4.35
N ARG A 63 8.90 -2.35 4.54
CA ARG A 63 8.57 -3.32 5.59
C ARG A 63 9.20 -4.69 5.31
N VAL A 64 9.19 -5.15 4.06
CA VAL A 64 9.80 -6.43 3.64
C VAL A 64 11.32 -6.36 3.73
N GLU A 65 11.94 -5.30 3.21
CA GLU A 65 13.38 -5.05 3.32
C GLU A 65 13.85 -5.06 4.78
N LYS A 66 13.12 -4.36 5.66
CA LYS A 66 13.42 -4.35 7.10
C LYS A 66 13.31 -5.74 7.74
N LYS A 67 12.36 -6.57 7.30
CA LYS A 67 12.23 -7.96 7.79
C LYS A 67 13.40 -8.81 7.30
N LEU A 68 13.75 -8.74 6.02
CA LEU A 68 14.87 -9.49 5.46
C LEU A 68 16.18 -9.16 6.17
N LEU A 69 16.45 -7.87 6.43
CA LEU A 69 17.61 -7.42 7.20
C LEU A 69 17.63 -7.90 8.66
N HIS A 70 16.49 -8.29 9.23
CA HIS A 70 16.42 -8.83 10.59
C HIS A 70 16.74 -10.34 10.64
N PHE A 71 16.64 -11.03 9.51
CA PHE A 71 16.91 -12.48 9.40
C PHE A 71 18.30 -12.79 8.82
N LEU A 72 19.02 -11.77 8.33
CA LEU A 72 20.42 -11.84 7.88
C LEU A 72 21.36 -11.45 9.03
#